data_AF-A0A958FFR9-F1
#
_entry.id   AF-A0A958FFR9-F1
#
_cell.length_a   1.000
_cell.length_b   1.000
_cell.length_c   1.000
_cell.angle_alpha   90.00
_cell.angle_beta   90.00
_cell.angle_gamma   90.00
#
_symmetry.space_group_name_H-M   'P 1'
#
loop_
_entity.id
_entity.type
_entity.pdbx_description
1 polymer ?
#
loop_
_entity_poly.entity_id
_entity_poly.type
_entity_poly.pdbx_seq_one_letter_code
_entity_poly.pdbx_strand_id
1 'polypeptide(L)'
;AQMDALNPRRPVNLWLLLGEVLRGKLSLVGFPILPKDDAGHHPHNDYWYRPGITGLVQINRSKILTPDDLEKYHIFYLKNQSLMLDLEIILKSVTKLDIS
;
A
#
# COMPACT_ATOMS: atom_id res chain seq x y z
N ALA A 1 0.82 17.57 7.48
CA ALA A 1 2.06 17.05 8.10
C ALA A 1 2.23 15.54 7.85
N GLN A 2 1.40 14.62 8.37
CA GLN A 2 1.45 13.19 8.00
C GLN A 2 0.60 12.81 6.77
N MET A 3 -0.46 13.57 6.47
CA MET A 3 -1.33 13.31 5.30
C MET A 3 -0.74 13.77 3.96
N ASP A 4 0.33 14.57 3.96
CA ASP A 4 0.98 15.09 2.75
C ASP A 4 1.88 14.04 2.07
N ALA A 5 2.33 13.01 2.79
CA ALA A 5 3.09 11.88 2.25
C ALA A 5 2.24 10.97 1.33
N LEU A 6 0.92 11.18 1.28
CA LEU A 6 -0.01 10.41 0.44
C LEU A 6 -0.28 11.07 -0.93
N ASN A 7 0.38 12.18 -1.27
CA ASN A 7 0.16 12.87 -2.54
C ASN A 7 1.40 12.82 -3.48
N PRO A 8 1.63 11.71 -4.20
CA PRO A 8 2.64 11.68 -5.23
C PRO A 8 2.13 12.44 -6.47
N ARG A 9 2.49 13.72 -6.59
CA ARG A 9 2.39 14.50 -7.86
C ARG A 9 3.39 14.02 -8.92
N ARG A 10 3.65 12.71 -9.01
CA ARG A 10 4.44 12.11 -10.09
C ARG A 10 3.59 11.02 -10.74
N PRO A 11 3.38 11.07 -12.07
CA PRO A 11 2.74 9.96 -12.77
C PRO A 11 3.66 8.74 -12.62
N VAL A 12 3.24 7.80 -11.79
CA VAL A 12 3.90 6.49 -11.66
C VAL A 12 3.57 5.68 -12.91
N ASN A 13 4.61 5.27 -13.63
CA ASN A 13 4.44 4.43 -14.81
C ASN A 13 4.19 2.98 -14.37
N LEU A 14 2.95 2.53 -14.49
CA LEU A 14 2.53 1.19 -14.08
C LEU A 14 3.35 0.08 -14.76
N TRP A 15 3.75 0.29 -16.02
CA TRP A 15 4.58 -0.67 -16.76
C TRP A 15 5.94 -0.89 -16.11
N LEU A 16 6.56 0.16 -15.58
CA LEU A 16 7.83 0.05 -14.86
C LEU A 16 7.65 -0.68 -13.53
N LEU A 17 6.56 -0.40 -12.81
CA LEU A 17 6.26 -1.08 -11.54
C LEU A 17 6.03 -2.58 -11.74
N LEU A 18 5.27 -2.97 -12.77
CA LEU A 18 5.06 -4.38 -13.12
C LEU A 18 6.37 -5.07 -13.48
N GLY A 19 7.29 -4.39 -14.18
CA GLY A 19 8.64 -4.89 -14.43
C GLY A 19 9.43 -5.18 -13.14
N GLU A 20 9.30 -4.33 -12.12
CA GLU A 20 9.94 -4.55 -10.82
C GLU A 20 9.25 -5.65 -9.99
N VAL A 21 7.94 -5.88 -10.18
CA VAL A 21 7.23 -7.05 -9.62
C VAL A 21 7.77 -8.34 -10.22
N LEU A 22 7.93 -8.40 -11.54
CA LEU A 22 8.50 -9.57 -12.23
C LEU A 22 9.97 -9.83 -11.86
N ARG A 23 10.73 -8.77 -11.55
CA ARG A 23 12.10 -8.86 -11.01
C ARG A 23 12.14 -9.26 -9.53
N GLY A 24 10.98 -9.41 -8.88
CA GLY A 24 10.86 -9.80 -7.48
C GLY A 24 11.23 -8.71 -6.46
N LYS A 25 11.39 -7.46 -6.90
CA LYS A 25 11.75 -6.32 -6.03
C LYS A 25 10.53 -5.67 -5.38
N LEU A 26 9.38 -5.69 -6.06
CA LEU A 26 8.10 -5.22 -5.56
C LEU A 26 7.11 -6.38 -5.46
N SER A 27 6.10 -6.22 -4.61
CA SER A 27 4.90 -7.06 -4.60
C SER A 27 3.79 -6.41 -5.43
N LEU A 28 2.80 -7.20 -5.84
CA LEU A 28 1.58 -6.64 -6.41
C LEU A 28 0.70 -6.04 -5.29
N VAL A 29 0.58 -6.78 -4.19
CA VAL A 29 -0.14 -6.37 -2.96
C VAL A 29 0.86 -6.31 -1.81
N GLY A 30 0.91 -5.19 -1.09
CA GLY A 30 1.91 -5.01 -0.05
C GLY A 30 1.87 -3.64 0.63
N PHE A 31 2.98 -3.31 1.27
CA PHE A 31 3.13 -2.04 1.98
C PHE A 31 3.12 -0.87 0.98
N PRO A 32 2.56 0.32 1.32
CA PRO A 32 2.59 1.47 0.43
C PRO A 32 3.99 1.77 -0.09
N ILE A 33 4.13 1.94 -1.41
CA ILE A 33 5.41 2.41 -1.99
C ILE A 33 5.63 3.85 -1.53
N LEU A 34 6.66 4.05 -0.71
CA LEU A 34 7.03 5.36 -0.21
C LEU A 34 8.00 6.06 -1.18
N PRO A 35 7.91 7.39 -1.34
CA PRO A 35 8.96 8.17 -1.97
C PRO A 35 10.30 7.93 -1.27
N LYS A 36 11.40 7.95 -2.03
CA LYS A 36 12.76 7.76 -1.48
C LYS A 36 13.10 8.74 -0.34
N ASP A 37 12.51 9.92 -0.37
CA ASP A 37 12.78 10.99 0.61
C ASP A 37 12.05 10.74 1.94
N ASP A 38 10.98 9.94 1.93
CA ASP A 38 10.17 9.60 3.10
C ASP A 38 10.54 8.24 3.72
N ALA A 39 11.25 7.39 2.98
CA ALA A 39 11.57 6.02 3.38
C ALA A 39 12.36 5.90 4.71
N GLY A 40 12.98 6.99 5.20
CA GLY A 40 13.68 7.03 6.49
C GLY A 40 12.90 7.64 7.66
N HIS A 41 11.72 8.24 7.42
CA HIS A 41 11.01 9.06 8.41
C HIS A 41 9.70 8.46 8.93
N HIS A 42 9.33 7.25 8.52
CA HIS A 42 8.10 6.61 8.99
C HIS A 42 8.36 5.79 10.27
N PRO A 43 7.71 6.10 11.40
CA PRO A 43 7.82 5.30 12.63
C PRO A 43 7.22 3.88 12.47
N HIS A 44 6.49 3.62 11.39
CA HIS A 44 5.89 2.33 11.05
C HIS A 44 6.68 1.54 9.99
N ASN A 45 7.94 1.90 9.72
CA ASN A 45 8.83 1.14 8.84
C ASN A 45 9.16 -0.28 9.36
N ASP A 46 8.78 -0.58 10.60
CA ASP A 46 9.02 -1.86 11.25
C ASP A 46 8.11 -2.99 10.75
N TYR A 47 7.07 -2.69 9.96
CA TYR A 47 6.31 -3.74 9.27
C TYR A 47 7.13 -4.30 8.10
N TRP A 48 7.95 -5.31 8.37
CA TRP A 48 8.87 -5.99 7.45
C TRP A 48 8.19 -6.81 6.34
N TYR A 49 7.29 -6.21 5.56
CA TYR A 49 6.74 -6.87 4.37
C TYR A 49 6.92 -6.01 3.12
N ARG A 50 7.03 -6.68 1.97
CA ARG A 50 7.52 -6.06 0.73
C ARG A 50 6.61 -4.90 0.29
N PRO A 51 7.18 -3.79 -0.19
CA PRO A 51 6.39 -2.72 -0.79
C PRO A 51 5.62 -3.26 -2.01
N GLY A 52 4.36 -2.86 -2.12
CA GLY A 52 3.42 -3.34 -3.13
C GLY A 52 2.84 -2.23 -3.98
N ILE A 53 2.53 -2.54 -5.25
CA ILE A 53 1.85 -1.60 -6.16
C ILE A 53 0.54 -1.14 -5.53
N THR A 54 -0.23 -2.07 -4.96
CA THR A 54 -1.46 -1.79 -4.20
C THR A 54 -1.39 -2.44 -2.81
N GLY A 55 -2.41 -2.22 -1.97
CA GLY A 55 -2.44 -2.75 -0.62
C GLY A 55 -3.71 -2.36 0.14
N LEU A 56 -3.97 -3.04 1.25
CA LEU A 56 -5.17 -2.80 2.06
C LEU A 56 -5.28 -1.35 2.55
N VAL A 57 -4.16 -0.75 2.94
CA VAL A 57 -4.07 0.68 3.29
C VAL A 57 -4.39 1.57 2.09
N GLN A 58 -3.91 1.21 0.90
CA GLN A 58 -4.07 2.03 -0.30
C GLN A 58 -5.54 2.10 -0.76
N ILE A 59 -6.28 1.00 -0.64
CA ILE A 59 -7.70 0.92 -1.01
C ILE A 59 -8.64 1.44 0.09
N ASN A 60 -8.16 1.67 1.32
CA ASN A 60 -8.95 2.20 2.43
C ASN A 60 -8.46 3.59 2.91
N ARG A 61 -7.71 4.33 2.08
CA ARG A 61 -7.12 5.63 2.49
C ARG A 61 -8.14 6.61 3.03
N SER A 62 -9.35 6.64 2.47
CA SER A 62 -10.44 7.52 2.92
C SER A 62 -10.90 7.24 4.36
N LYS A 63 -10.68 6.01 4.85
CA LYS A 63 -11.08 5.56 6.19
C LYS A 63 -9.95 5.65 7.22
N ILE A 64 -8.73 5.95 6.80
CA ILE A 64 -7.56 6.04 7.67
C ILE A 64 -7.38 7.50 8.06
N LEU A 65 -7.87 7.85 9.26
CA LEU A 65 -7.82 9.23 9.77
C LEU A 65 -6.70 9.43 10.79
N THR A 66 -6.25 8.35 11.43
CA THR A 66 -5.25 8.37 12.50
C THR A 66 -4.11 7.38 12.24
N PRO A 67 -2.92 7.57 12.86
CA PRO A 67 -1.84 6.59 12.83
C PRO A 67 -2.26 5.22 13.38
N ASP A 68 -3.08 5.20 14.42
CA ASP A 68 -3.60 3.95 15.01
C ASP A 68 -4.48 3.19 14.01
N ASP A 69 -5.26 3.89 13.18
CA ASP A 69 -6.04 3.24 12.13
C ASP A 69 -5.13 2.61 11.07
N LEU A 70 -4.09 3.34 10.65
CA LEU A 70 -3.08 2.83 9.72
C LEU A 70 -2.45 1.54 10.26
N GLU A 71 -2.01 1.54 11.52
CA GLU A 71 -1.48 0.36 12.21
C GLU A 71 -2.49 -0.81 12.26
N LYS A 72 -3.76 -0.55 12.57
CA LYS A 72 -4.81 -1.59 12.55
C LYS A 72 -4.92 -2.25 11.17
N TYR A 73 -4.89 -1.48 10.08
CA TYR A 73 -4.93 -2.04 8.73
C TYR A 73 -3.67 -2.86 8.41
N HIS A 74 -2.49 -2.42 8.83
CA HIS A 74 -1.26 -3.20 8.67
C HIS A 74 -1.32 -4.53 9.43
N ILE A 75 -1.71 -4.50 10.71
CA ILE A 75 -1.86 -5.71 11.53
C ILE A 75 -2.92 -6.64 10.94
N PHE A 76 -4.05 -6.10 10.47
CA PHE A 76 -5.10 -6.91 9.85
C PHE A 76 -4.60 -7.62 8.60
N TYR A 77 -3.89 -6.90 7.71
CA TYR A 77 -3.35 -7.51 6.49
C TYR A 77 -2.34 -8.61 6.83
N LEU A 78 -1.42 -8.37 7.76
CA LEU A 78 -0.43 -9.36 8.18
C LEU A 78 -1.06 -10.61 8.82
N LYS A 79 -2.12 -10.44 9.62
CA LYS A 79 -2.82 -11.56 10.27
C LYS A 79 -3.68 -12.38 9.31
N ASN A 80 -4.20 -11.77 8.25
CA ASN A 80 -5.18 -12.39 7.35
C ASN A 80 -4.65 -12.58 5.92
N GLN A 81 -3.32 -12.49 5.74
CA GLN A 81 -2.70 -12.59 4.43
C GLN A 81 -3.05 -13.93 3.78
N SER A 82 -3.77 -13.87 2.67
CA SER A 82 -4.20 -15.03 1.88
C SER A 82 -4.32 -14.61 0.42
N LEU A 83 -4.23 -15.59 -0.50
CA LEU A 83 -4.40 -15.35 -1.93
C LEU A 83 -5.76 -14.72 -2.26
N MET A 84 -6.80 -15.07 -1.49
CA MET A 84 -8.13 -14.52 -1.67
C MET A 84 -8.19 -13.04 -1.28
N LEU A 85 -7.58 -12.67 -0.15
CA LEU A 85 -7.49 -11.27 0.29
C LEU A 85 -6.69 -10.44 -0.72
N ASP A 86 -5.58 -10.96 -1.23
CA ASP A 86 -4.77 -10.26 -2.24
C ASP A 86 -5.56 -10.03 -3.53
N LEU A 87 -6.33 -11.03 -3.99
CA LEU A 87 -7.20 -10.89 -5.16
C LEU A 87 -8.28 -9.83 -4.94
N GLU A 88 -8.91 -9.81 -3.76
CA GLU A 88 -9.89 -8.79 -3.40
C GLU A 88 -9.30 -7.38 -3.45
N ILE A 89 -8.09 -7.20 -2.90
CA ILE A 89 -7.39 -5.91 -2.91
C ILE A 89 -7.09 -5.47 -4.34
N ILE A 90 -6.62 -6.37 -5.21
CA ILE A 90 -6.34 -6.07 -6.62
C ILE A 90 -7.61 -5.64 -7.34
N LEU A 91 -8.72 -6.37 -7.17
CA LEU A 91 -10.00 -6.06 -7.81
C LEU A 91 -10.51 -4.69 -7.37
N LYS A 92 -10.47 -4.38 -6.08
CA LYS A 92 -10.85 -3.06 -5.54
C LYS A 92 -9.96 -1.96 -6.10
N SER A 93 -8.66 -2.22 -6.22
CA SER A 93 -7.69 -1.26 -6.73
C SER A 93 -7.93 -0.90 -8.21
N VAL A 94 -8.39 -1.85 -9.03
CA VAL A 94 -8.71 -1.60 -10.45
C VAL A 94 -10.09 -0.95 -10.62
N THR A 95 -11.07 -1.37 -9.81
CA THR A 95 -12.46 -0.93 -9.94
C THR A 95 -12.75 0.44 -9.32
N LYS A 96 -11.83 1.01 -8.52
CA LYS A 96 -12.08 2.23 -7.74
C LYS A 96 -13.36 2.15 -6.89
N LEU A 97 -13.77 0.94 -6.51
CA LEU A 97 -14.93 0.73 -5.64
C LEU A 97 -14.51 1.03 -4.20
N ASP A 98 -14.58 2.31 -3.84
CA ASP A 98 -14.62 2.73 -2.45
C ASP A 98 -15.94 2.20 -1.86
N ILE A 99 -15.87 1.19 -0.99
CA ILE A 99 -17.04 0.79 -0.19
C ILE A 99 -17.23 1.90 0.85
N SER A 100 -18.16 2.82 0.56
CA SER A 100 -18.64 3.84 1.49
C SER A 100 -19.25 3.23 2.75
#